data_AF-A0A2W6RFT9-F1
#
_entry.id   AF-A0A2W6RFT9-F1
#
_cell.length_a   1.000
_cell.length_b   1.000
_cell.length_c   1.000
_cell.angle_alpha   90.00
_cell.angle_beta   90.00
_cell.angle_gamma   90.00
#
_symmetry.space_group_name_H-M   'P 1'
#
loop_
_entity.id
_entity.type
_entity.pdbx_description
1 polymer ?
#
loop_
_entity_poly.entity_id
_entity_poly.type
_entity_poly.pdbx_seq_one_letter_code
_entity_poly.pdbx_strand_id
1 'polypeptide(L)'
;MTDHELSQARVRQLIVLTRRLTERLSAETQAFADRRPQDVAAGLAETQEMANLYRRDTAHVKANPALLRGAPPEDRKALTEATRAFDAVLSAHARAVDAARQISEGLVRAIAAEVTAARTPASAYAADGRAAQGDGRAVAFNRTA
;
A
#
# COMPACT_ATOMS: atom_id res chain seq x y z
N MET A 1 12.99 -15.19 38.63
CA MET A 1 13.11 -15.20 37.15
C MET A 1 14.58 -15.22 36.80
N THR A 2 15.04 -16.28 36.16
CA THR A 2 16.43 -16.46 35.70
C THR A 2 16.66 -15.72 34.38
N ASP A 3 17.92 -15.42 34.05
CA ASP A 3 18.30 -14.77 32.78
C ASP A 3 17.85 -15.56 31.54
N HIS A 4 17.79 -16.89 31.67
CA HIS A 4 17.24 -17.81 30.67
C HIS A 4 15.75 -17.56 30.42
N GLU A 5 14.94 -17.52 31.50
CA GLU A 5 13.49 -17.26 31.41
C GLU A 5 13.18 -15.88 30.82
N LEU A 6 13.97 -14.87 31.19
CA LEU A 6 13.88 -13.51 30.64
C LEU A 6 14.16 -13.49 29.13
N SER A 7 15.24 -14.15 28.70
CA SER A 7 15.62 -14.26 27.29
C SER A 7 14.54 -14.99 26.49
N GLN A 8 13.99 -16.07 27.06
CA GLN A 8 12.93 -16.85 26.43
C GLN A 8 11.64 -16.04 26.26
N ALA A 9 11.18 -15.37 27.32
CA ALA A 9 9.99 -14.53 27.29
C ALA A 9 10.12 -13.43 26.22
N ARG A 10 11.29 -12.81 26.10
CA ARG A 10 11.57 -11.79 25.08
C ARG A 10 11.51 -12.35 23.66
N VAL A 11 12.10 -13.51 23.40
CA VAL A 11 12.02 -14.16 22.08
C VAL A 11 10.55 -14.44 21.73
N ARG A 12 9.77 -14.97 22.66
CA ARG A 12 8.33 -15.23 22.45
C ARG A 12 7.53 -13.96 22.19
N GLN A 13 7.80 -12.89 22.93
CA GLN A 13 7.18 -11.59 22.70
C GLN A 13 7.45 -11.08 21.28
N LEU A 14 8.70 -11.16 20.81
CA LEU A 14 9.06 -10.78 19.44
C LEU A 14 8.34 -11.64 18.40
N ILE A 15 8.27 -12.96 18.60
CA ILE A 15 7.54 -13.87 17.70
C ILE A 15 6.06 -13.45 17.60
N VAL A 16 5.41 -13.17 18.73
CA VAL A 16 4.00 -12.76 18.75
C VAL A 16 3.80 -11.43 18.03
N LEU A 17 4.66 -10.45 18.29
CA LEU A 17 4.59 -9.14 17.62
C LEU A 17 4.80 -9.27 16.11
N THR A 18 5.80 -10.03 15.68
CA THR A 18 6.08 -10.29 14.26
C THR A 18 4.89 -10.94 13.57
N ARG A 19 4.31 -12.00 14.17
CA ARG A 19 3.15 -12.70 13.59
C ARG A 19 1.92 -11.81 13.47
N ARG A 20 1.62 -11.01 14.50
CA ARG A 20 0.50 -10.06 14.46
C ARG A 20 0.68 -9.01 13.36
N LEU A 21 1.91 -8.50 13.19
CA LEU A 21 2.23 -7.61 12.07
C LEU A 21 2.07 -8.32 10.72
N THR A 22 2.51 -9.57 10.59
CA THR A 22 2.33 -10.37 9.36
C THR A 22 0.87 -10.55 9.00
N GLU A 23 0.02 -10.91 9.97
CA GLU A 23 -1.42 -11.07 9.79
C GLU A 23 -2.06 -9.76 9.31
N ARG A 24 -1.69 -8.65 9.95
CA ARG A 24 -2.24 -7.34 9.62
C ARG A 24 -1.83 -6.86 8.23
N LEU A 25 -0.55 -6.94 7.88
CA LEU A 25 -0.08 -6.57 6.55
C LEU A 25 -0.66 -7.48 5.45
N SER A 26 -0.89 -8.77 5.75
CA SER A 26 -1.59 -9.68 4.84
C SER A 26 -3.02 -9.24 4.59
N ALA A 27 -3.76 -8.87 5.64
CA ALA A 27 -5.13 -8.36 5.53
C ALA A 27 -5.18 -7.03 4.76
N GLU A 28 -4.24 -6.12 5.00
CA GLU A 28 -4.14 -4.86 4.25
C GLU A 28 -3.82 -5.09 2.77
N THR A 29 -2.88 -5.99 2.48
CA THR A 29 -2.55 -6.40 1.10
C THR A 29 -3.78 -6.95 0.38
N GLN A 30 -4.57 -7.78 1.07
CA GLN A 30 -5.81 -8.33 0.52
C GLN A 30 -6.86 -7.23 0.29
N ALA A 31 -7.02 -6.28 1.20
CA ALA A 31 -7.94 -5.16 1.03
C ALA A 31 -7.54 -4.27 -0.16
N PHE A 32 -6.24 -4.07 -0.41
CA PHE A 32 -5.77 -3.41 -1.64
C PHE A 32 -6.11 -4.22 -2.90
N ALA A 33 -5.92 -5.55 -2.86
CA ALA A 33 -6.29 -6.43 -3.98
C ALA A 33 -7.80 -6.41 -4.27
N ASP A 34 -8.63 -6.37 -3.23
CA ASP A 34 -10.09 -6.32 -3.30
C ASP A 34 -10.64 -4.92 -3.62
N ARG A 35 -9.76 -3.93 -3.88
CA ARG A 35 -10.12 -2.53 -4.16
C ARG A 35 -10.90 -1.86 -3.02
N ARG A 36 -10.54 -2.19 -1.78
CA ARG A 36 -11.14 -1.65 -0.55
C ARG A 36 -10.12 -0.90 0.32
N PRO A 37 -9.41 0.13 -0.22
CA PRO A 37 -8.39 0.87 0.53
C PRO A 37 -8.94 1.59 1.77
N GLN A 38 -10.24 1.87 1.82
CA GLN A 38 -10.90 2.45 3.00
C GLN A 38 -10.82 1.56 4.25
N ASP A 39 -10.80 0.23 4.08
CA ASP A 39 -10.71 -0.70 5.19
C ASP A 39 -9.31 -0.72 5.79
N VAL A 40 -8.30 -0.46 4.96
CA VAL A 40 -6.91 -0.25 5.41
C VAL A 40 -6.80 1.07 6.17
N ALA A 41 -7.43 2.14 5.67
CA ALA A 41 -7.36 3.47 6.27
C ALA A 41 -7.87 3.49 7.73
N ALA A 42 -8.92 2.72 8.03
CA ALA A 42 -9.46 2.59 9.39
C ALA A 42 -8.45 1.94 10.37
N GLY A 43 -7.58 1.06 9.89
CA GLY A 43 -6.61 0.32 10.70
C GLY A 43 -5.21 0.92 10.74
N LEU A 44 -4.91 1.97 9.97
CA LEU A 44 -3.55 2.42 9.71
C LEU A 44 -2.80 2.89 10.97
N ALA A 45 -3.49 3.56 11.91
CA ALA A 45 -2.88 4.05 13.14
C ALA A 45 -2.35 2.92 14.03
N GLU A 46 -3.13 1.85 14.20
CA GLU A 46 -2.73 0.66 14.95
C GLU A 46 -1.58 -0.09 14.27
N THR A 47 -1.60 -0.20 12.93
CA THR A 47 -0.48 -0.78 12.16
C THR A 47 0.81 0.01 12.37
N GLN A 48 0.72 1.36 12.34
CA GLN A 48 1.87 2.24 12.60
C GLN A 48 2.41 2.09 14.02
N GLU A 49 1.54 1.99 15.03
CA GLU A 49 1.96 1.78 16.42
C GLU A 49 2.71 0.45 16.58
N MET A 50 2.16 -0.64 16.03
CA MET A 50 2.79 -1.96 16.05
C MET A 50 4.14 -1.96 15.32
N ALA A 51 4.22 -1.32 14.15
CA ALA A 51 5.45 -1.21 13.37
C ALA A 51 6.53 -0.41 14.13
N ASN A 52 6.13 0.66 14.81
CA ASN A 52 7.03 1.46 15.65
C ASN A 52 7.53 0.66 16.85
N LEU A 53 6.66 -0.11 17.51
CA LEU A 53 7.05 -1.01 18.59
C LEU A 53 8.05 -2.05 18.10
N TYR A 54 7.76 -2.72 16.98
CA TYR A 54 8.66 -3.70 16.38
C TYR A 54 10.02 -3.11 16.02
N ARG A 55 10.07 -1.91 15.43
CA ARG A 55 11.33 -1.21 15.14
C ARG A 55 12.15 -0.93 16.39
N ARG A 56 11.51 -0.47 17.47
CA ARG A 56 12.19 -0.21 18.76
C ARG A 56 12.74 -1.50 19.36
N ASP A 57 11.93 -2.55 19.41
CA ASP A 57 12.30 -3.82 20.03
C ASP A 57 13.43 -4.52 19.26
N THR A 58 13.35 -4.53 17.93
CA THR A 58 14.41 -5.09 17.08
C THR A 58 15.69 -4.27 17.12
N ALA A 59 15.61 -2.93 17.17
CA ALA A 59 16.79 -2.08 17.36
C ALA A 59 17.48 -2.35 18.70
N HIS A 60 16.69 -2.48 19.78
CA HIS A 60 17.20 -2.79 21.11
C HIS A 60 17.89 -4.16 21.16
N VAL A 61 17.31 -5.17 20.54
CA VAL A 61 17.90 -6.51 20.40
C VAL A 61 19.18 -6.48 19.56
N LYS A 62 19.19 -5.74 18.46
CA LYS A 62 20.38 -5.59 17.60
C LYS A 62 21.52 -4.90 18.35
N ALA A 63 21.22 -3.90 19.16
CA ALA A 63 22.19 -3.23 20.02
C ALA A 63 22.71 -4.16 21.14
N ASN A 64 21.86 -5.07 21.64
CA ASN A 64 22.19 -5.97 22.73
C ASN A 64 21.86 -7.45 22.40
N PRO A 65 22.66 -8.13 21.55
CA PRO A 65 22.41 -9.52 21.17
C PRO A 65 22.39 -10.51 22.35
N ALA A 66 23.02 -10.11 23.47
CA ALA A 66 23.00 -10.83 24.73
C ALA A 66 21.60 -11.21 25.21
N LEU A 67 20.62 -10.33 24.95
CA LEU A 67 19.23 -10.47 25.38
C LEU A 67 18.53 -11.71 24.82
N LEU A 68 19.05 -12.31 23.75
CA LEU A 68 18.49 -13.52 23.15
C LEU A 68 19.41 -14.74 23.32
N ARG A 69 20.65 -14.57 23.82
CA ARG A 69 21.62 -15.66 23.95
C ARG A 69 21.13 -16.74 24.91
N GLY A 70 20.46 -16.33 25.99
CA GLY A 70 19.88 -17.24 26.96
C GLY A 70 18.72 -18.06 26.42
N ALA A 71 18.05 -17.66 25.34
CA ALA A 71 16.84 -18.35 24.88
C ALA A 71 17.14 -19.75 24.30
N PRO A 72 16.22 -20.73 24.44
CA PRO A 72 16.34 -22.04 23.82
C PRO A 72 16.57 -21.96 22.30
N PRO A 73 17.34 -22.90 21.71
CA PRO A 73 17.62 -22.91 20.28
C PRO A 73 16.35 -23.00 19.43
N GLU A 74 15.33 -23.72 19.91
CA GLU A 74 14.04 -23.86 19.24
C GLU A 74 13.30 -22.52 19.13
N ASP A 75 13.27 -21.74 20.21
CA ASP A 75 12.63 -20.42 20.24
C ASP A 75 13.37 -19.44 19.30
N ARG A 76 14.71 -19.49 19.24
CA ARG A 76 15.50 -18.67 18.30
C ARG A 76 15.24 -19.06 16.84
N LYS A 77 15.08 -20.37 16.56
CA LYS A 77 14.71 -20.87 15.23
C LYS A 77 13.31 -20.38 14.84
N ALA A 78 12.34 -20.50 15.75
CA ALA A 78 10.97 -20.02 15.53
C ALA A 78 10.91 -18.50 15.26
N LEU A 79 11.74 -17.71 15.96
CA LEU A 79 11.87 -16.27 15.67
C LEU A 79 12.43 -16.02 14.27
N THR A 80 13.45 -16.78 13.86
CA THR A 80 14.03 -16.66 12.52
C THR A 80 13.01 -16.98 11.43
N GLU A 81 12.22 -18.04 11.62
CA GLU A 81 11.16 -18.43 10.68
C GLU A 81 10.05 -17.37 10.62
N ALA A 82 9.62 -16.83 11.78
CA ALA A 82 8.63 -15.76 11.83
C ALA A 82 9.10 -14.50 11.09
N THR A 83 10.35 -14.09 11.26
CA THR A 83 10.92 -12.93 10.56
C THR A 83 10.99 -13.15 9.05
N ARG A 84 11.37 -14.36 8.58
CA ARG A 84 11.38 -14.67 7.14
C ARG A 84 9.98 -14.61 6.53
N ALA A 85 8.97 -15.13 7.22
CA ALA A 85 7.59 -15.05 6.76
C ALA A 85 7.11 -13.59 6.71
N PHE A 86 7.46 -12.80 7.74
CA PHE A 86 7.16 -11.38 7.78
C PHE A 86 7.81 -10.60 6.62
N ASP A 87 9.08 -10.83 6.31
CA ASP A 87 9.77 -10.15 5.20
C ASP A 87 9.10 -10.40 3.85
N ALA A 88 8.63 -11.63 3.60
CA ALA A 88 7.91 -11.98 2.38
C ALA A 88 6.59 -11.20 2.26
N VAL A 89 5.82 -11.12 3.35
CA VAL A 89 4.56 -10.36 3.40
C VAL A 89 4.81 -8.85 3.29
N LEU A 90 5.84 -8.34 3.96
CA LEU A 90 6.21 -6.92 3.89
C LEU A 90 6.56 -6.49 2.46
N SER A 91 7.28 -7.32 1.71
CA SER A 91 7.58 -7.09 0.30
C SER A 91 6.33 -7.12 -0.59
N ALA A 92 5.39 -8.01 -0.32
CA ALA A 92 4.11 -8.04 -1.03
C ALA A 92 3.25 -6.80 -0.73
N HIS A 93 3.18 -6.41 0.54
CA HIS A 93 2.46 -5.23 0.99
C HIS A 93 3.01 -3.94 0.37
N ALA A 94 4.34 -3.76 0.34
CA ALA A 94 4.97 -2.60 -0.29
C ALA A 94 4.57 -2.45 -1.76
N ARG A 95 4.59 -3.56 -2.52
CA ARG A 95 4.14 -3.57 -3.92
C ARG A 95 2.65 -3.22 -4.07
N ALA A 96 1.80 -3.70 -3.16
CA ALA A 96 0.37 -3.40 -3.19
C ALA A 96 0.09 -1.92 -2.92
N VAL A 97 0.78 -1.32 -1.94
CA VAL A 97 0.70 0.12 -1.64
C VAL A 97 1.17 0.96 -2.82
N ASP A 98 2.30 0.61 -3.43
CA ASP A 98 2.82 1.33 -4.60
C ASP A 98 1.87 1.26 -5.80
N ALA A 99 1.27 0.09 -6.05
CA ALA A 99 0.27 -0.07 -7.10
C ALA A 99 -0.99 0.78 -6.83
N ALA A 100 -1.51 0.77 -5.60
CA ALA A 100 -2.65 1.59 -5.20
C ALA A 100 -2.37 3.10 -5.36
N ARG A 101 -1.14 3.52 -5.05
CA ARG A 101 -0.69 4.90 -5.26
C ARG A 101 -0.64 5.27 -6.75
N GLN A 102 -0.02 4.45 -7.59
CA GLN A 102 0.09 4.69 -9.04
C GLN A 102 -1.28 4.77 -9.72
N ILE A 103 -2.21 3.88 -9.34
CA ILE A 103 -3.59 3.91 -9.85
C ILE A 103 -4.28 5.23 -9.49
N SER A 104 -4.11 5.70 -8.25
CA SER A 104 -4.69 6.96 -7.78
C SER A 104 -4.13 8.17 -8.53
N GLU A 105 -2.81 8.24 -8.68
CA GLU A 105 -2.13 9.29 -9.45
C GLU A 105 -2.54 9.26 -10.93
N GLY A 106 -2.65 8.07 -11.53
CA GLY A 106 -3.08 7.87 -12.91
C GLY A 106 -4.53 8.31 -13.16
N LEU A 107 -5.45 8.00 -12.24
CA LEU A 107 -6.85 8.44 -12.30
C LEU A 107 -6.93 9.98 -12.23
N VAL A 108 -6.20 10.62 -11.32
CA VAL A 108 -6.15 12.07 -11.21
C VAL A 108 -5.58 12.69 -12.49
N ARG A 109 -4.50 12.12 -13.06
CA ARG A 109 -3.92 12.60 -14.32
C ARG A 109 -4.89 12.44 -15.48
N ALA A 110 -5.62 11.33 -15.54
CA ALA A 110 -6.65 11.08 -16.55
C ALA A 110 -7.80 12.09 -16.42
N ILE A 111 -8.29 12.35 -15.20
CA ILE A 111 -9.32 13.37 -14.94
C ILE A 111 -8.79 14.77 -15.31
N ALA A 112 -7.55 15.11 -14.93
CA ALA A 112 -6.96 16.40 -15.26
C ALA A 112 -6.76 16.58 -16.78
N ALA A 113 -6.35 15.54 -17.49
CA ALA A 113 -6.24 15.52 -18.94
C ALA A 113 -7.61 15.69 -19.60
N GLU A 114 -8.63 14.97 -19.13
CA GLU A 114 -10.01 15.05 -19.62
C GLU A 114 -10.61 16.45 -19.38
N VAL A 115 -10.41 17.02 -18.19
CA VAL A 115 -10.85 18.39 -17.88
C VAL A 115 -10.13 19.42 -18.75
N THR A 116 -8.85 19.21 -19.07
CA THR A 116 -8.10 20.10 -19.97
C THR A 116 -8.57 19.97 -21.41
N ALA A 117 -8.84 18.75 -21.88
CA ALA A 117 -9.43 18.49 -23.20
C ALA A 117 -10.84 19.12 -23.31
N ALA A 118 -11.69 18.96 -22.29
CA ALA A 118 -13.03 19.54 -22.23
C ALA A 118 -13.01 21.08 -22.07
N ARG A 119 -11.96 21.65 -21.45
CA ARG A 119 -11.75 23.09 -21.33
C ARG A 119 -11.08 23.71 -22.55
N THR A 120 -10.51 22.92 -23.45
CA THR A 120 -10.08 23.43 -24.75
C THR A 120 -11.38 23.74 -25.50
N PRO A 121 -11.80 25.02 -25.61
CA PRO A 121 -12.96 25.31 -26.42
C PRO A 121 -12.60 24.84 -27.82
N ALA A 122 -13.55 24.21 -28.52
CA ALA A 122 -13.49 24.23 -29.97
C ALA A 122 -13.19 25.68 -30.35
N SER A 123 -11.99 25.93 -30.89
CA SER A 123 -11.67 27.17 -31.58
C SER A 123 -12.50 27.16 -32.86
N ALA A 124 -13.82 27.28 -32.69
CA ALA A 124 -14.82 27.35 -33.75
C ALA A 124 -15.11 28.81 -34.12
N TYR A 125 -14.51 29.76 -33.41
CA TYR A 125 -14.45 31.15 -33.82
C TYR A 125 -13.01 31.62 -33.76
N ALA A 126 -12.35 31.52 -34.91
CA ALA A 126 -11.12 32.24 -35.15
C ALA A 126 -11.39 33.75 -35.01
N ALA A 127 -10.44 34.48 -34.42
CA ALA A 127 -10.55 35.92 -34.15
C ALA A 127 -10.56 36.79 -35.42
N ASP A 128 -10.59 36.18 -36.60
CA ASP A 128 -10.68 36.81 -37.93
C ASP A 128 -12.02 36.54 -38.64
N GLY A 129 -13.01 35.94 -37.96
CA GLY A 129 -14.39 35.89 -38.45
C GLY A 129 -14.60 35.07 -39.73
N ARG A 130 -13.72 34.09 -40.00
CA ARG A 130 -13.94 33.14 -41.11
C ARG A 130 -14.35 31.78 -40.55
N ALA A 131 -15.55 31.36 -40.92
CA ALA A 131 -15.99 29.98 -40.72
C ALA A 131 -15.03 29.05 -41.47
N ALA A 132 -14.44 28.09 -40.75
CA ALA A 132 -13.77 26.97 -41.38
C ALA A 132 -14.81 26.27 -42.25
N GLN A 133 -14.60 26.31 -43.56
CA GLN A 133 -15.43 25.63 -44.55
C GLN A 133 -15.25 24.12 -44.32
N GLY A 134 -16.06 23.57 -43.43
CA GLY A 134 -16.20 22.14 -43.23
C GLY A 134 -16.70 21.54 -44.52
N ASP A 135 -15.89 20.65 -45.08
CA ASP A 135 -16.14 19.95 -46.33
C ASP A 135 -17.58 19.40 -46.35
N GLY A 136 -18.37 19.95 -47.26
CA GLY A 136 -19.80 19.70 -47.36
C GLY A 136 -20.12 18.36 -48.00
N ARG A 137 -19.82 17.23 -47.36
CA ARG A 137 -20.34 15.90 -47.74
C ARG A 137 -20.41 14.92 -46.56
N ALA A 138 -21.55 14.85 -45.87
CA ALA A 138 -22.24 13.58 -45.56
C ALA A 138 -23.54 13.78 -44.74
N VAL A 139 -24.66 13.75 -45.48
CA VAL A 139 -25.94 13.06 -45.22
C VAL A 139 -26.40 12.89 -43.75
N ALA A 140 -27.41 13.67 -43.36
CA ALA A 140 -28.33 13.31 -42.27
C ALA A 140 -29.65 12.79 -42.86
N PHE A 141 -29.94 11.53 -42.58
CA PHE A 141 -31.18 10.80 -42.85
C PHE A 141 -32.13 10.95 -41.65
N ASN A 142 -33.31 11.58 -41.78
CA ASN A 142 -34.60 11.08 -41.24
C ASN A 142 -35.82 12.05 -41.38
N ARG A 143 -36.91 11.47 -41.93
CA ARG A 143 -38.32 11.41 -41.47
C ARG A 143 -39.29 12.62 -41.37
N THR A 144 -40.45 12.39 -42.01
CA THR A 144 -41.87 12.75 -41.67
C THR A 144 -42.23 14.24 -41.58
N ALA A 145 -43.33 14.74 -42.14
CA ALA A 145 -44.60 14.17 -42.59
C ALA A 145 -45.12 14.90 -43.83
#